data_AF-A0A0B7JXD1-F1
#
_entry.id   AF-A0A0B7JXD1-F1
#
_cell.length_a   1.000
_cell.length_b   1.000
_cell.length_c   1.000
_cell.angle_alpha   90.00
_cell.angle_beta   90.00
_cell.angle_gamma   90.00
#
_symmetry.space_group_name_H-M   'P 1'
#
loop_
_entity.id
_entity.type
_entity.pdbx_description
1 polymer ?
#
loop_
_entity_poly.entity_id
_entity_poly.type
_entity_poly.pdbx_seq_one_letter_code
_entity_poly.pdbx_strand_id
1 'polypeptide(L)'
;MHISLGLLVAGYIVLIATSIPSALDQGAGLPGLVVTMILVGLGQGGLSAVMYPFIADQIPDEKPKVRRNKKGQLVVTERQLAVQYVFNGYYWMVNVGSLVTIATTLIERHVDFWLAFLLPTVIFVITIFPAIWWHKRIVF
;
A
#
# COMPACT_ATOMS: atom_id res chain seq x y z
N MET A 1 11.89 4.00 4.82
CA MET A 1 10.81 2.98 4.89
C MET A 1 10.25 2.83 6.31
N HIS A 2 11.04 2.45 7.33
CA HIS A 2 10.53 2.24 8.69
C HIS A 2 9.85 3.47 9.32
N ILE A 3 10.42 4.67 9.12
CA ILE A 3 9.83 5.93 9.62
C ILE A 3 8.45 6.17 8.98
N SER A 4 8.35 6.00 7.66
CA SER A 4 7.09 6.13 6.91
C SER A 4 6.02 5.15 7.38
N LEU A 5 6.41 3.90 7.66
CA LEU A 5 5.51 2.89 8.24
C LEU A 5 5.06 3.27 9.66
N GLY A 6 5.95 3.80 10.49
CA GLY A 6 5.62 4.29 11.83
C GLY A 6 4.59 5.43 11.79
N LEU A 7 4.76 6.38 10.87
CA LEU A 7 3.80 7.47 10.65
C LEU A 7 2.44 6.96 10.19
N LEU A 8 2.40 5.98 9.27
CA LEU A 8 1.15 5.35 8.83
C LEU A 8 0.43 4.65 9.99
N VAL A 9 1.14 3.83 10.77
CA VAL A 9 0.58 3.14 11.94
C VAL A 9 0.01 4.15 12.94
N ALA A 10 0.76 5.20 13.26
CA ALA A 10 0.29 6.26 14.15
C ALA A 10 -0.96 6.96 13.59
N GLY A 11 -0.97 7.27 12.29
CA GLY A 11 -2.12 7.89 11.62
C GLY A 11 -3.38 7.02 11.67
N TYR A 12 -3.27 5.72 11.38
CA TYR A 12 -4.42 4.80 11.46
C TYR A 12 -4.93 4.60 12.89
N ILE A 13 -4.05 4.61 13.89
CA ILE A 13 -4.46 4.56 15.31
C ILE A 13 -5.27 5.79 15.68
N VAL A 14 -4.79 6.99 15.31
CA VAL A 14 -5.52 8.25 15.56
C VAL A 14 -6.87 8.21 14.83
N LEU A 15 -6.90 7.82 13.56
CA LEU A 15 -8.14 7.73 12.77
C LEU A 15 -9.20 6.84 13.43
N ILE A 16 -8.83 5.64 13.88
CA ILE A 16 -9.77 4.75 14.58
C ILE A 16 -10.18 5.36 15.92
N ALA A 17 -9.23 5.82 16.74
CA ALA A 17 -9.53 6.36 18.05
C ALA A 17 -10.50 7.55 18.00
N THR A 18 -10.35 8.43 17.01
CA THR A 18 -11.18 9.64 16.87
C THR A 18 -12.47 9.41 16.09
N SER A 19 -12.68 8.23 15.50
CA SER A 19 -13.91 7.87 14.79
C SER A 19 -14.88 7.02 15.62
N ILE A 20 -14.48 6.63 16.85
CA ILE A 20 -15.38 5.99 17.80
C ILE A 20 -16.49 7.00 18.19
N PRO A 21 -17.77 6.58 18.25
CA PRO A 21 -18.89 7.49 18.56
C PRO A 21 -18.67 8.33 19.81
N SER A 22 -18.17 7.73 20.89
CA SER A 22 -17.88 8.45 22.14
C SER A 22 -16.81 9.54 22.02
N ALA A 23 -15.85 9.40 21.09
CA ALA A 23 -14.84 10.41 20.82
C ALA A 23 -15.41 11.53 19.91
N LEU A 24 -16.25 11.17 18.95
CA LEU A 24 -16.96 12.11 18.09
C LEU A 24 -17.91 13.00 18.90
N ASP A 25 -18.66 12.42 19.84
CA ASP A 25 -19.56 13.15 20.75
C ASP A 25 -18.82 14.16 21.63
N GLN A 26 -17.52 13.91 21.91
CA GLN A 26 -16.65 14.81 22.67
C GLN A 26 -15.91 15.83 21.78
N GLY A 27 -16.23 15.90 20.48
CA GLY A 27 -15.65 16.88 19.55
C GLY A 27 -14.28 16.49 18.97
N ALA A 28 -13.84 15.24 19.13
CA ALA A 28 -12.53 14.78 18.63
C ALA A 28 -12.45 14.62 17.10
N GLY A 29 -13.58 14.70 16.38
CA GLY A 29 -13.65 14.38 14.95
C GLY A 29 -12.77 15.27 14.07
N LEU A 30 -12.96 16.59 14.10
CA LEU A 30 -12.18 17.53 13.29
C LEU A 30 -10.67 17.53 13.64
N PRO A 31 -10.26 17.67 14.92
CA PRO A 31 -8.83 17.63 15.25
C PRO A 31 -8.21 16.26 14.93
N GLY A 32 -8.94 15.17 15.15
CA GLY A 32 -8.51 13.81 14.79
C GLY A 32 -8.29 13.63 13.29
N LEU A 33 -9.19 14.16 12.47
CA LEU A 33 -9.06 14.15 11.02
C LEU A 33 -7.80 14.90 10.55
N VAL A 34 -7.56 16.11 11.07
CA VAL A 34 -6.38 16.91 10.70
C VAL A 34 -5.08 16.18 11.04
N VAL A 35 -4.98 15.64 12.26
CA VAL A 35 -3.81 14.87 12.69
C VAL A 35 -3.61 13.64 11.81
N THR A 36 -4.69 12.92 11.51
CA THR A 36 -4.64 11.75 10.64
C THR A 36 -4.14 12.11 9.25
N MET A 37 -4.66 13.18 8.64
CA MET A 37 -4.26 13.61 7.29
C MET A 37 -2.77 13.91 7.20
N ILE A 38 -2.20 14.56 8.22
CA ILE A 38 -0.77 14.88 8.27
C ILE A 38 0.05 13.59 8.40
N LEU A 39 -0.28 12.72 9.36
CA LEU A 39 0.49 11.50 9.62
C LEU A 39 0.41 10.52 8.45
N VAL A 40 -0.79 10.27 7.93
CA VAL A 40 -1.00 9.37 6.79
C VAL A 40 -0.42 9.96 5.52
N GLY A 41 -0.58 11.27 5.29
CA GLY A 41 -0.03 11.94 4.10
C GLY A 41 1.50 11.84 4.04
N LEU A 42 2.19 12.16 5.15
CA LEU A 42 3.65 12.04 5.24
C LEU A 42 4.11 10.57 5.15
N GLY A 43 3.41 9.67 5.85
CA GLY A 43 3.72 8.25 5.83
C GLY A 43 3.56 7.63 4.44
N GLN A 44 2.44 7.87 3.78
CA GLN A 44 2.13 7.34 2.45
C GLN A 44 3.04 7.93 1.37
N GLY A 45 3.33 9.24 1.44
CA GLY A 45 4.26 9.91 0.55
C GLY A 45 5.67 9.30 0.63
N GLY A 46 6.17 9.11 1.86
CA GLY A 46 7.48 8.48 2.08
C GLY A 46 7.54 7.01 1.67
N LEU A 47 6.46 6.24 1.88
CA LEU A 47 6.39 4.84 1.43
C LEU A 47 6.43 4.76 -0.10
N SER A 48 5.61 5.56 -0.78
CA SER A 48 5.52 5.56 -2.25
C SER A 48 6.83 5.98 -2.90
N ALA A 49 7.56 6.94 -2.31
CA ALA A 49 8.86 7.38 -2.81
C ALA A 49 9.95 6.28 -2.79
N VAL A 50 9.89 5.36 -1.83
CA VAL A 50 10.87 4.27 -1.69
C VAL A 50 10.42 2.99 -2.40
N MET A 51 9.12 2.75 -2.48
CA MET A 51 8.59 1.47 -2.96
C MET A 51 8.77 1.25 -4.46
N TYR A 52 8.58 2.27 -5.30
CA TYR A 52 8.74 2.10 -6.75
C TYR A 52 10.19 1.79 -7.18
N PRO A 53 11.21 2.53 -6.69
CA PRO A 53 12.61 2.16 -6.93
C PRO A 53 12.93 0.78 -6.38
N PHE A 54 12.46 0.45 -5.17
CA PHE A 54 12.70 -0.86 -4.57
C PHE A 54 12.19 -2.00 -5.45
N ILE A 55 10.97 -1.91 -6.00
CA ILE A 55 10.43 -2.93 -6.93
C ILE A 55 11.29 -3.02 -8.19
N ALA A 56 11.72 -1.89 -8.76
CA ALA A 56 12.55 -1.87 -9.95
C ALA A 56 13.95 -2.46 -9.71
N ASP A 57 14.51 -2.28 -8.52
CA ASP A 57 15.81 -2.82 -8.10
C ASP A 57 15.76 -4.34 -7.87
N GLN A 58 14.59 -4.91 -7.54
CA GLN A 58 14.40 -6.37 -7.47
C GLN A 58 14.44 -7.06 -8.84
N ILE A 59 14.41 -6.30 -9.94
CA ILE A 59 14.45 -6.84 -11.30
C ILE A 59 15.91 -6.88 -11.75
N PRO A 60 16.48 -8.09 -12.01
CA PRO A 60 17.89 -8.23 -12.34
C PRO A 60 18.33 -7.37 -13.51
N ASP A 61 19.54 -6.81 -13.38
CA ASP A 61 20.14 -5.99 -14.42
C ASP A 61 20.77 -6.87 -15.52
N GLU A 62 19.91 -7.46 -16.36
CA GLU A 62 20.36 -8.28 -17.48
C GLU A 62 20.43 -7.46 -18.78
N LYS A 63 21.59 -7.49 -19.45
CA LYS A 63 21.74 -7.01 -20.83
C LYS A 63 20.70 -7.70 -21.73
N PRO A 64 20.18 -7.03 -22.77
CA PRO A 64 19.28 -7.64 -23.73
C PRO A 64 19.83 -8.97 -24.26
N LYS A 65 19.09 -10.06 -24.02
CA LYS A 65 19.46 -11.41 -24.47
C LYS A 65 18.38 -11.94 -25.40
N VAL A 66 18.80 -12.49 -26.52
CA VAL A 66 17.92 -13.29 -27.38
C VAL A 66 17.83 -14.68 -26.76
N ARG A 67 16.66 -15.06 -26.24
CA ARG A 67 16.38 -16.40 -25.72
C ARG A 67 15.31 -17.07 -26.59
N ARG A 68 15.40 -18.39 -26.77
CA ARG A 68 14.29 -19.15 -27.36
C ARG A 68 13.23 -19.38 -26.29
N ASN A 69 11.97 -19.03 -26.59
CA ASN A 69 10.86 -19.35 -25.70
C ASN A 69 10.56 -20.87 -25.72
N LYS A 70 9.67 -21.32 -24.83
CA LYS A 70 9.22 -22.74 -24.77
C LYS A 70 8.56 -23.25 -26.07
N LYS A 71 8.18 -22.35 -26.98
CA LYS A 71 7.62 -22.63 -28.31
C LYS A 71 8.68 -22.55 -29.44
N GLY A 72 9.96 -22.44 -29.09
CA GLY A 72 11.08 -22.39 -30.04
C GLY A 72 11.31 -21.04 -30.74
N GLN A 73 10.50 -20.01 -30.46
CA GLN A 73 10.61 -18.69 -31.08
C GLN A 73 11.69 -17.85 -30.41
N LEU A 74 12.44 -17.07 -31.19
CA LEU A 74 13.41 -16.10 -30.67
C LEU A 74 12.67 -14.93 -30.01
N VAL A 75 12.95 -14.69 -28.74
CA VAL A 75 12.38 -13.59 -27.96
C VAL A 75 13.52 -12.78 -27.37
N VAL A 76 13.49 -11.47 -27.61
CA VAL A 76 14.42 -10.52 -26.98
C VAL A 76 13.90 -10.26 -25.57
N THR A 77 14.72 -10.54 -24.55
CA THR A 77 14.40 -10.24 -23.15
C THR A 77 15.14 -8.97 -22.76
N GLU A 78 14.39 -7.91 -22.43
CA GLU A 78 14.91 -6.60 -22.02
C GLU A 78 14.43 -6.23 -20.62
N ARG A 79 15.31 -5.63 -19.80
CA ARG A 79 14.95 -5.18 -18.44
C ARG A 79 13.79 -4.20 -18.45
N GLN A 80 13.77 -3.26 -19.39
CA GLN A 80 12.71 -2.25 -19.46
C GLN A 80 11.31 -2.88 -19.66
N LEU A 81 11.21 -3.91 -20.51
CA LEU A 81 9.96 -4.65 -20.69
C LEU A 81 9.57 -5.45 -19.45
N ALA A 82 10.55 -6.03 -18.73
CA ALA A 82 10.29 -6.73 -17.47
C ALA A 82 9.79 -5.78 -16.37
N VAL A 83 10.42 -4.62 -16.21
CA VAL A 83 9.98 -3.54 -15.32
C VAL A 83 8.55 -3.14 -15.66
N GLN A 84 8.28 -2.82 -16.93
CA GLN A 84 6.95 -2.44 -17.38
C GLN A 84 5.90 -3.53 -17.09
N TYR A 85 6.22 -4.80 -17.33
CA TYR A 85 5.32 -5.90 -17.05
C TYR A 85 4.96 -6.01 -15.56
N VAL A 86 5.95 -5.91 -14.66
CA VAL A 86 5.74 -5.93 -13.21
C VAL A 86 4.89 -4.74 -12.77
N PHE A 87 5.20 -3.53 -13.24
CA PHE A 87 4.42 -2.33 -12.93
C PHE A 87 2.99 -2.39 -13.47
N ASN A 88 2.76 -2.98 -14.65
CA ASN A 88 1.42 -3.16 -15.18
C ASN A 88 0.58 -4.09 -14.28
N GLY A 89 1.17 -5.18 -13.78
CA GLY A 89 0.55 -6.04 -12.79
C GLY A 89 0.24 -5.30 -11.48
N TYR A 90 1.19 -4.51 -10.99
CA TYR A 90 1.00 -3.64 -9.82
C TYR A 90 -0.20 -2.69 -10.00
N TYR A 91 -0.26 -1.95 -11.11
CA TYR A 91 -1.36 -1.02 -11.35
C TYR A 91 -2.70 -1.72 -11.51
N TRP A 92 -2.73 -2.91 -12.10
CA TRP A 92 -3.96 -3.70 -12.17
C TRP A 92 -4.48 -4.07 -10.78
N MET A 93 -3.59 -4.51 -9.87
CA MET A 93 -3.96 -4.78 -8.48
C MET A 93 -4.43 -3.54 -7.73
N VAL A 94 -3.79 -2.38 -7.93
CA VAL A 94 -4.22 -1.10 -7.34
C VAL A 94 -5.63 -0.73 -7.81
N ASN A 95 -5.91 -0.89 -9.11
CA ASN A 95 -7.25 -0.63 -9.66
C ASN A 95 -8.30 -1.55 -9.02
N VAL A 96 -8.02 -2.85 -8.88
CA VAL A 96 -8.92 -3.77 -8.17
C VAL A 96 -9.08 -3.37 -6.71
N GLY A 97 -7.98 -3.03 -6.02
CA GLY A 97 -8.00 -2.59 -4.63
C GLY A 97 -8.80 -1.31 -4.41
N SER A 98 -8.83 -0.40 -5.38
CA SER A 98 -9.62 0.84 -5.31
C SER A 98 -11.12 0.59 -5.12
N LEU A 99 -11.63 -0.56 -5.56
CA LEU A 99 -13.03 -0.97 -5.39
C LEU A 99 -13.41 -1.14 -3.91
N VAL A 100 -12.44 -1.38 -3.02
CA VAL A 100 -12.65 -1.45 -1.57
C VAL A 100 -13.26 -0.16 -1.03
N THR A 101 -13.01 0.99 -1.67
CA THR A 101 -13.63 2.28 -1.32
C THR A 101 -15.16 2.23 -1.36
N ILE A 102 -15.74 1.42 -2.23
CA ILE A 102 -17.20 1.21 -2.29
C ILE A 102 -17.67 0.50 -1.02
N ALA A 103 -16.97 -0.55 -0.59
CA ALA A 103 -17.29 -1.24 0.65
C ALA A 103 -17.15 -0.31 1.87
N THR A 104 -16.10 0.51 1.91
CA THR A 104 -15.89 1.51 2.98
C THR A 104 -17.05 2.49 3.07
N THR A 105 -17.48 3.08 1.96
CA THR A 105 -18.59 4.06 1.95
C THR A 105 -19.95 3.41 2.27
N LEU A 106 -20.16 2.15 1.88
CA LEU A 106 -21.35 1.40 2.28
C LEU A 106 -21.37 1.10 3.78
N ILE A 107 -20.23 0.70 4.37
CA ILE A 107 -20.13 0.46 5.82
C ILE A 107 -20.32 1.76 6.60
N GLU A 108 -19.71 2.84 6.15
CA GLU A 108 -19.88 4.18 6.75
C GLU A 108 -21.35 4.58 6.81
N ARG A 109 -22.09 4.38 5.71
CA ARG A 109 -23.50 4.76 5.62
C ARG A 109 -24.43 3.89 6.46
N HIS A 110 -24.13 2.59 6.63
CA HIS A 110 -25.05 1.63 7.26
C HIS A 110 -24.70 1.28 8.71
N VAL A 111 -23.45 1.50 9.14
CA VAL A 111 -22.98 1.13 10.47
C VAL A 111 -22.43 2.35 11.19
N ASP A 112 -21.20 2.76 10.86
CA ASP A 112 -20.56 3.95 11.43
C ASP A 112 -19.12 4.13 10.89
N PHE A 113 -18.56 5.31 11.13
CA PHE A 113 -17.20 5.68 10.74
C PHE A 113 -16.11 4.76 11.30
N TRP A 114 -16.21 4.35 12.57
CA TRP A 114 -15.18 3.52 13.20
C TRP A 114 -14.99 2.18 12.47
N LEU A 115 -16.08 1.55 12.04
CA LEU A 115 -16.02 0.28 11.32
C LEU A 115 -15.52 0.46 9.89
N ALA A 116 -15.91 1.58 9.25
CA ALA A 116 -15.42 1.95 7.93
C ALA A 116 -13.89 2.14 7.92
N PHE A 117 -13.31 2.74 8.96
CA PHE A 117 -11.86 2.95 9.10
C PHE A 117 -11.10 1.75 9.67
N LEU A 118 -11.78 0.81 10.31
CA LEU A 118 -11.18 -0.46 10.73
C LEU A 118 -10.81 -1.33 9.53
N LEU A 119 -11.61 -1.31 8.46
CA LEU A 119 -11.37 -2.09 7.24
C LEU A 119 -10.01 -1.82 6.58
N PRO A 120 -9.61 -0.57 6.24
CA PRO A 120 -8.29 -0.30 5.70
C PRO A 120 -7.17 -0.60 6.71
N THR A 121 -7.43 -0.43 8.01
CA THR A 121 -6.44 -0.71 9.06
C THR A 121 -6.12 -2.20 9.16
N VAL A 122 -7.12 -3.09 9.09
CA VAL A 122 -6.90 -4.54 9.07
C VAL A 122 -6.10 -4.96 7.84
N ILE A 123 -6.47 -4.44 6.66
CA ILE A 123 -5.72 -4.71 5.42
C ILE A 123 -4.26 -4.25 5.55
N PHE A 124 -4.04 -3.08 6.15
CA PHE A 124 -2.70 -2.55 6.39
C PHE A 124 -1.86 -3.42 7.33
N VAL A 125 -2.44 -3.88 8.44
CA VAL A 125 -1.77 -4.79 9.39
C VAL A 125 -1.40 -6.12 8.72
N ILE A 126 -2.33 -6.70 7.94
CA ILE A 126 -2.09 -7.94 7.18
C ILE A 126 -0.96 -7.73 6.17
N THR A 127 -0.81 -6.53 5.60
CA THR A 127 0.23 -6.23 4.61
C THR A 127 1.60 -5.97 5.25
N ILE A 128 1.63 -5.33 6.42
CA ILE A 128 2.88 -5.05 7.16
C ILE A 128 3.52 -6.33 7.68
N PHE A 129 2.73 -7.28 8.18
CA PHE A 129 3.26 -8.46 8.86
C PHE A 129 4.19 -9.29 7.95
N PRO A 130 3.81 -9.63 6.70
CA PRO A 130 4.71 -10.24 5.73
C PRO A 130 5.87 -9.33 5.35
N ALA A 131 5.67 -8.02 5.17
CA ALA A 131 6.75 -7.11 4.79
C ALA A 131 7.88 -7.06 5.84
N ILE A 132 7.53 -7.04 7.13
CA ILE A 132 8.49 -7.13 8.23
C ILE A 132 9.11 -8.52 8.31
N TRP A 133 8.37 -9.59 8.02
CA TRP A 133 8.90 -10.95 8.12
C TRP A 133 9.83 -11.32 6.95
N TRP A 134 9.51 -10.84 5.74
CA TRP A 134 10.20 -11.20 4.50
C TRP A 134 11.43 -10.33 4.19
N HIS A 135 11.64 -9.21 4.90
CA HIS A 135 12.78 -8.31 4.64
C HIS A 135 14.13 -9.05 4.64
N LYS A 136 14.29 -10.10 5.46
CA LYS A 136 15.54 -10.89 5.53
C LYS A 136 15.79 -11.80 4.32
N ARG A 137 14.79 -12.06 3.47
CA ARG A 137 14.94 -12.91 2.26
C ARG A 137 15.07 -12.10 0.96
N ILE A 138 14.98 -10.77 1.03
CA ILE A 138 14.97 -9.87 -0.15
C ILE A 138 16.29 -9.08 -0.26
N VAL A 139 17.19 -9.23 0.73
CA VAL A 139 18.56 -8.75 0.64
C VAL A 139 19.40 -9.85 0.01
N PHE A 140 19.80 -9.66 -1.24
CA PHE A 140 20.99 -10.31 -1.80
C PHE A 140 22.23 -9.65 -1.23
#